data_AF-A0ABD2VUY0-F1
#
_entry.id   AF-A0ABD2VUY0-F1
#
_cell.length_a   1.000
_cell.length_b   1.000
_cell.length_c   1.000
_cell.angle_alpha   90.00
_cell.angle_beta   90.00
_cell.angle_gamma   90.00
#
_symmetry.space_group_name_H-M   'P 1'
#
loop_
_entity.id
_entity.type
_entity.pdbx_description
1 polymer ?
#
loop_
_entity_poly.entity_id
_entity_poly.type
_entity_poly.pdbx_seq_one_letter_code
_entity_poly.pdbx_strand_id
1 'polypeptide(L)'
;MLSYTLEQRTHKHSPCQARQLEFITQFYTVILLTPGEDNAVVDALSPVNSIAMPIVVTTKQLSDEQRNDLQLPHIQNNKNVKTHEIILDDNELIIVELDGVLKPYMGQIS
;
A
#
# COMPACT_ATOMS: atom_id res chain seq x y z
N MET A 1 -15.85 23.22 -27.79
CA MET A 1 -14.70 23.86 -27.14
C MET A 1 -14.47 23.19 -25.77
N LEU A 2 -14.03 21.93 -25.77
CA LEU A 2 -13.69 21.17 -24.55
C LEU A 2 -12.54 20.18 -24.83
N SER A 3 -12.43 19.72 -26.09
CA SER A 3 -11.34 18.87 -26.57
C SER A 3 -9.97 19.58 -26.52
N TYR A 4 -9.91 20.84 -26.94
CA TYR A 4 -8.66 21.61 -27.00
C TYR A 4 -8.03 21.90 -25.62
N THR A 5 -8.84 21.97 -24.55
CA THR A 5 -8.35 22.20 -23.18
C THR A 5 -7.89 20.92 -22.48
N LEU A 6 -8.42 19.75 -22.86
CA LEU A 6 -7.95 18.45 -22.39
C LEU A 6 -6.61 18.08 -23.02
N GLU A 7 -6.46 18.28 -24.33
CA GLU A 7 -5.21 18.03 -25.07
C GLU A 7 -4.05 18.91 -24.58
N GLN A 8 -4.32 20.14 -24.14
CA GLN A 8 -3.28 21.01 -23.60
C GLN A 8 -2.74 20.56 -22.23
N ARG A 9 -3.41 19.68 -21.48
CA ARG A 9 -2.96 19.26 -20.13
C ARG A 9 -2.28 17.89 -20.12
N THR A 10 -2.49 17.06 -21.13
CA THR A 10 -1.88 15.72 -21.24
C THR A 10 -0.35 15.74 -21.27
N HIS A 11 0.30 16.80 -21.77
CA HIS A 11 1.75 16.94 -21.75
C HIS A 11 2.36 17.10 -20.34
N LYS A 12 1.54 17.33 -19.30
CA LYS A 12 1.96 17.45 -17.90
C LYS A 12 1.55 16.24 -17.04
N HIS A 13 0.88 15.26 -17.62
CA HIS A 13 0.33 14.12 -16.89
C HIS A 13 1.20 12.87 -17.03
N SER A 14 1.28 12.08 -15.97
CA SER A 14 1.91 10.76 -16.05
C SER A 14 1.10 9.84 -16.99
N PRO A 15 1.71 8.79 -17.57
CA PRO A 15 0.98 7.85 -18.43
C PRO A 15 -0.27 7.25 -17.76
N CYS A 16 -0.23 7.05 -16.44
CA CYS A 16 -1.38 6.58 -15.66
C CYS A 16 -2.50 7.63 -15.60
N GLN A 17 -2.14 8.89 -15.32
CA GLN A 17 -3.10 10.00 -15.28
C GLN A 17 -3.74 10.25 -16.65
N ALA A 18 -2.98 10.15 -17.73
CA ALA A 18 -3.50 10.29 -19.08
C ALA A 18 -4.55 9.21 -19.42
N ARG A 19 -4.26 7.95 -19.08
CA ARG A 19 -5.19 6.83 -19.30
C ARG A 19 -6.46 6.95 -18.45
N GLN A 20 -6.33 7.41 -17.20
CA GLN A 20 -7.47 7.68 -16.33
C GLN A 20 -8.33 8.82 -16.88
N LEU A 21 -7.68 9.89 -17.37
CA LEU A 21 -8.38 11.01 -17.98
C LEU A 21 -9.14 10.58 -19.25
N GLU A 22 -8.51 9.76 -20.10
CA GLU A 22 -9.16 9.18 -21.28
C GLU A 22 -10.42 8.40 -20.89
N PHE A 23 -10.34 7.56 -19.86
CA PHE A 23 -11.50 6.82 -19.34
C PHE A 23 -12.61 7.75 -18.83
N ILE A 24 -12.28 8.78 -18.04
CA ILE A 24 -13.27 9.73 -17.51
C ILE A 24 -13.96 10.50 -18.65
N THR A 25 -13.22 10.85 -19.70
CA THR A 25 -13.75 11.62 -20.85
C THR A 25 -14.71 10.83 -21.74
N GLN A 26 -14.74 9.50 -21.64
CA GLN A 26 -15.71 8.66 -22.34
C GLN A 26 -17.14 8.87 -21.82
N PHE A 27 -17.28 9.39 -20.60
CA PHE A 27 -18.57 9.73 -20.00
C PHE A 27 -18.81 11.23 -20.11
N TYR A 28 -20.06 11.64 -20.34
CA TYR A 28 -20.45 13.04 -20.28
C TYR A 28 -20.34 13.53 -18.83
N THR A 29 -19.18 14.07 -18.47
CA THR A 29 -18.80 14.38 -17.09
C THR A 29 -18.52 15.86 -16.94
N VAL A 30 -19.19 16.51 -15.99
CA VAL A 30 -18.85 17.85 -15.52
C VAL A 30 -17.95 17.69 -14.30
N ILE A 31 -16.72 18.20 -14.38
CA ILE A 31 -15.77 18.16 -13.26
C ILE A 31 -15.92 19.46 -12.47
N LEU A 32 -16.34 19.35 -11.21
CA LEU A 32 -16.48 20.46 -10.28
C LEU A 32 -15.43 20.37 -9.19
N LEU A 33 -14.93 21.52 -8.75
CA LEU A 33 -14.09 21.62 -7.57
C LEU A 33 -14.99 21.72 -6.34
N THR A 34 -14.97 20.70 -5.49
CA THR A 34 -15.72 20.69 -4.23
C THR A 34 -14.75 20.98 -3.07
N PRO A 35 -15.04 21.96 -2.20
CA PRO A 35 -14.22 22.22 -1.02
C PRO A 35 -14.34 21.06 -0.01
N GLY A 36 -13.32 20.87 0.84
CA GLY A 36 -13.23 19.70 1.73
C GLY A 36 -14.40 19.55 2.71
N GLU A 37 -15.02 20.65 3.15
CA GLU A 37 -16.19 20.60 4.05
C GLU A 37 -17.41 19.92 3.40
N ASP A 38 -17.62 20.14 2.10
CA ASP A 38 -18.67 19.49 1.32
C ASP A 38 -18.28 18.07 0.88
N ASN A 39 -17.01 17.67 1.09
CA ASN A 39 -16.49 16.34 0.77
C ASN A 39 -16.51 15.38 1.98
N ALA A 40 -17.09 15.80 3.11
CA ALA A 40 -17.08 15.04 4.36
C ALA A 40 -17.61 13.60 4.23
N VAL A 41 -18.59 13.36 3.34
CA VAL A 41 -19.13 12.01 3.08
C VAL A 41 -18.09 11.12 2.37
N VAL A 42 -17.37 11.68 1.40
CA VAL A 42 -16.31 10.94 0.68
C VAL A 42 -15.13 10.71 1.62
N ASP A 43 -14.77 11.70 2.44
CA ASP A 43 -13.69 11.59 3.40
C ASP A 43 -14.01 10.60 4.53
N ALA A 44 -15.29 10.40 4.88
CA ALA A 44 -15.72 9.38 5.83
C ALA A 44 -15.76 7.96 5.24
N LEU A 45 -16.01 7.83 3.93
CA LEU A 45 -16.10 6.53 3.24
C LEU A 45 -14.76 6.08 2.62
N SER A 46 -13.87 7.01 2.27
CA SER A 46 -12.52 6.74 1.75
C SER A 46 -11.68 5.83 2.67
N PRO A 47 -11.71 5.98 4.01
CA PRO A 47 -11.00 5.10 4.93
C PRO A 47 -11.52 3.67 4.96
N VAL A 48 -12.79 3.42 4.64
CA VAL A 48 -13.39 2.07 4.68
C VAL A 48 -12.75 1.14 3.65
N ASN A 49 -12.18 1.70 2.58
CA ASN A 49 -11.42 0.96 1.57
C ASN A 49 -9.93 0.81 1.91
N SER A 50 -9.45 1.40 3.02
CA SER A 50 -8.11 1.15 3.53
C SER A 50 -8.15 -0.13 4.34
N ILE A 51 -7.53 -1.18 3.81
CA ILE A 51 -7.47 -2.52 4.42
C ILE A 51 -6.90 -2.40 5.84
N ALA A 52 -7.77 -2.39 6.84
CA ALA A 52 -7.41 -2.56 8.24
C ALA A 52 -7.98 -3.90 8.70
N MET A 53 -7.28 -4.98 8.38
CA MET A 53 -7.29 -6.14 9.26
C MET A 53 -6.10 -5.98 10.20
N PRO A 54 -6.30 -5.47 11.43
CA PRO A 54 -5.34 -5.74 12.48
C PRO A 54 -5.43 -7.24 12.76
N ILE A 55 -4.62 -8.04 12.07
CA ILE A 55 -4.42 -9.42 12.47
C ILE A 55 -3.71 -9.34 13.82
N VAL A 56 -4.45 -9.60 14.89
CA VAL A 56 -3.88 -9.70 16.24
C VAL A 56 -3.12 -11.02 16.30
N VAL A 57 -1.85 -11.00 15.92
CA VAL A 57 -0.93 -12.15 15.98
C VAL A 57 -0.09 -12.03 17.24
N THR A 58 -0.02 -13.10 18.02
CA THR A 58 0.89 -13.18 19.18
C THR A 58 2.33 -13.35 18.71
N THR A 59 3.31 -12.83 19.46
CA THR A 59 4.76 -12.99 19.17
C THR A 59 5.16 -14.44 18.89
N LYS A 60 4.59 -15.39 19.65
CA LYS A 60 4.79 -16.83 19.44
C LYS A 60 4.27 -17.32 18.08
N GLN A 61 3.02 -16.96 17.72
CA GLN A 61 2.42 -17.38 16.45
C GLN A 61 3.23 -16.86 15.27
N LEU A 62 3.69 -15.61 15.37
CA LEU A 62 4.54 -15.02 14.36
C LEU A 62 5.88 -15.75 14.23
N SER A 63 6.55 -16.06 15.36
CA SER A 63 7.80 -16.82 15.35
C SER A 63 7.64 -18.20 14.72
N ASP A 64 6.55 -18.89 15.04
CA ASP A 64 6.23 -20.20 14.47
C ASP A 64 5.96 -20.12 12.95
N GLU A 65 5.20 -19.12 12.49
CA GLU A 65 4.96 -18.90 11.05
C GLU A 65 6.24 -18.56 10.30
N GLN A 66 7.10 -17.71 10.86
CA GLN A 66 8.39 -17.36 10.28
C GLN A 66 9.30 -18.58 10.13
N ARG A 67 9.38 -19.45 11.15
CA ARG A 67 10.17 -20.68 11.09
C ARG A 67 9.67 -21.67 10.04
N ASN A 68 8.38 -21.69 9.78
CA ASN A 68 7.76 -22.58 8.80
C ASN A 68 7.76 -22.00 7.37
N ASP A 69 8.17 -20.74 7.18
CA ASP A 69 8.17 -20.09 5.87
C ASP A 69 9.40 -20.48 5.03
N LEU A 70 9.16 -21.16 3.91
CA LEU A 70 10.18 -21.58 2.95
C LEU A 70 10.81 -20.42 2.16
N GLN A 71 10.16 -19.25 2.10
CA GLN A 71 10.65 -18.07 1.37
C GLN A 71 11.62 -17.23 2.20
N LEU A 72 11.55 -17.33 3.53
CA LEU A 72 12.35 -16.53 4.45
C LEU A 72 13.88 -16.67 4.22
N PRO A 73 14.45 -17.86 3.98
CA PRO A 73 15.88 -18.00 3.66
C PRO A 73 16.27 -17.28 2.37
N HIS A 74 15.38 -17.22 1.38
CA HIS A 74 15.65 -16.51 0.12
C HIS A 74 15.69 -14.99 0.34
N ILE A 75 14.87 -14.48 1.27
CA ILE A 75 14.83 -13.06 1.63
C ILE A 75 16.06 -12.66 2.43
N GLN A 76 16.47 -13.46 3.42
CA GLN A 76 17.70 -13.20 4.21
C GLN A 76 18.97 -13.17 3.35
N ASN A 77 19.00 -13.98 2.27
CA ASN A 77 20.12 -14.00 1.32
C ASN A 77 20.08 -12.84 0.30
N ASN A 78 18.99 -12.06 0.25
CA ASN A 78 18.84 -10.97 -0.71
C ASN A 78 19.52 -9.69 -0.20
N LYS A 79 20.54 -9.22 -0.92
CA LYS A 79 21.28 -8.00 -0.57
C LYS A 79 20.45 -6.71 -0.59
N ASN A 80 19.29 -6.72 -1.23
CA ASN A 80 18.41 -5.56 -1.30
C ASN A 80 17.49 -5.43 -0.08
N VAL A 81 17.45 -6.44 0.78
CA VAL A 81 16.59 -6.47 1.97
C VAL A 81 17.47 -6.57 3.21
N LYS A 82 17.29 -5.64 4.15
CA LYS A 82 17.97 -5.70 5.45
C LYS A 82 17.07 -6.40 6.45
N THR A 83 17.50 -7.57 6.88
CA THR A 83 16.82 -8.36 7.92
C THR A 83 17.62 -8.32 9.22
N HIS A 84 16.93 -8.21 10.34
CA HIS A 84 17.53 -8.30 11.68
C HIS A 84 16.80 -9.36 12.50
N GLU A 85 17.52 -10.05 13.37
CA GLU A 85 16.95 -10.98 14.34
C GLU A 85 16.82 -10.28 15.68
N ILE A 86 15.64 -10.37 16.28
CA ILE A 86 15.33 -9.82 17.60
C ILE A 86 14.67 -10.89 18.46
N ILE A 87 14.82 -10.78 19.78
CA ILE A 87 14.14 -11.64 20.74
C ILE A 87 13.05 -10.80 21.41
N LEU A 88 11.81 -11.26 21.33
CA LEU A 88 10.65 -10.64 21.96
C LEU A 88 9.84 -11.70 22.71
N ASP A 89 9.60 -11.50 24.01
CA ASP A 89 8.88 -12.45 24.88
C ASP A 89 9.39 -13.89 24.77
N ASP A 90 10.72 -14.06 24.83
CA ASP A 90 11.44 -15.34 24.65
C ASP A 90 11.29 -16.01 23.26
N ASN A 91 10.70 -15.31 22.29
CA ASN A 91 10.56 -15.78 20.91
C ASN A 91 11.53 -15.04 19.98
N GLU A 92 12.23 -15.79 19.14
CA GLU A 92 13.07 -15.25 18.08
C GLU A 92 12.19 -14.80 16.92
N LEU A 93 12.35 -13.56 16.51
CA LEU A 93 11.60 -12.94 15.42
C LEU A 93 12.56 -12.28 14.44
N ILE A 94 12.19 -12.37 13.17
CA ILE A 94 12.88 -11.68 12.08
C ILE A 94 12.09 -10.43 11.73
N ILE A 95 12.80 -9.31 11.70
CA ILE A 95 12.29 -8.00 11.29
C ILE A 95 12.97 -7.56 10.00
N VAL A 96 12.21 -6.86 9.15
CA VAL A 96 12.66 -6.28 7.90
C VAL A 96 12.66 -4.77 8.02
N GLU A 97 13.72 -4.12 7.54
CA GLU A 97 13.78 -2.67 7.39
C GLU A 97 13.21 -2.28 6.02
N LEU A 98 12.10 -1.55 6.03
CA LEU A 98 11.46 -1.01 4.83
C LEU A 98 11.38 0.51 4.99
N ASP A 99 12.10 1.25 4.13
CA ASP A 99 12.13 2.72 4.13
C ASP A 99 12.45 3.34 5.51
N GLY A 100 13.36 2.71 6.26
CA GLY A 100 13.78 3.14 7.60
C GLY A 100 12.81 2.76 8.73
N VAL A 101 11.73 2.03 8.42
CA VAL A 101 10.78 1.50 9.41
C VAL A 101 11.03 0.01 9.59
N LEU A 102 11.29 -0.40 10.83
CA LEU A 102 11.41 -1.81 11.20
C LEU A 102 10.02 -2.42 11.33
N LYS A 103 9.77 -3.51 10.60
CA LYS A 103 8.50 -4.24 10.62
C LYS A 103 8.76 -5.72 10.80
N PRO A 104 7.89 -6.46 11.51
CA PRO A 104 8.01 -7.90 11.57
C PRO A 104 7.81 -8.50 10.18
N TYR A 105 8.61 -9.50 9.83
CA TYR A 105 8.39 -10.26 8.61
C TYR A 105 7.08 -11.03 8.73
N MET A 106 6.11 -10.71 7.88
CA MET A 106 4.85 -11.43 7.76
C MET A 106 4.95 -12.30 6.52
N GLY A 107 5.02 -13.62 6.70
CA GLY A 107 4.93 -14.57 5.58
C GLY A 107 3.56 -14.50 4.90
N GLN A 108 3.32 -15.32 3.88
CA GLN A 108 1.96 -15.46 3.35
C GLN A 108 1.08 -16.18 4.38
N ILE A 109 0.39 -15.40 5.21
CA ILE A 109 -0.67 -15.88 6.09
C ILE A 109 -1.81 -16.34 5.18
N SER A 110 -2.02 -17.66 5.07
CA SER A 110 -3.22 -18.26 4.43
C SER A 110 -4.38 -18.30 5.41
#